data_AF-A0AA36JIV6-F1
#
_entry.id   AF-A0AA36JIV6-F1
#
_cell.length_a   1.000
_cell.length_b   1.000
_cell.length_c   1.000
_cell.angle_alpha   90.00
_cell.angle_beta   90.00
_cell.angle_gamma   90.00
#
_symmetry.space_group_name_H-M   'P 1'
#
loop_
_entity.id
_entity.type
_entity.pdbx_description
1 polymer ?
#
loop_
_entity_poly.entity_id
_entity_poly.type
_entity_poly.pdbx_seq_one_letter_code
_entity_poly.pdbx_strand_id
1 'polypeptide(L)'
;MKQAAVAVLLTAADGVLIHMQHATGGFSFGDPKCPCVGMAGLEGKTTVRLSPNVTAEYPADFAARCAAWDDARNSLSCLEGQEPGKGKGFCAEPWCFVDPCNCELDEPATKAPPTGYLPEGSYQGHGLWYSYKTCGGKDFWMSEDAKKKQQGEPKECKKKVDTKKWGNEKCRCIGLDNVPGAANVSIAGKEVPYPADAGATCDIWDAKRHPDCTGDKPPEWCKQAWCYVDPCECQLEETPKTSSYLPKGFGNGKPVYFSYAACGADDAFTKSNPTACVNQKSSGNCTKLEKCAWAEEKCVGKELVEVCGGAGRAAASLLALLALSALA
;
A
#
# COMPACT_ATOMS: atom_id res chain seq x y z
N MET A 1 18.46 -40.89 28.84
CA MET A 1 19.20 -41.34 27.63
C MET A 1 19.14 -40.20 26.62
N LYS A 2 20.29 -39.57 26.36
CA LYS A 2 20.44 -38.44 25.44
C LYS A 2 20.41 -38.96 24.00
N GLN A 3 19.52 -38.46 23.15
CA GLN A 3 19.66 -38.63 21.71
C GLN A 3 20.29 -37.36 21.14
N ALA A 4 21.52 -37.52 20.65
CA ALA A 4 22.27 -36.51 19.94
C ALA A 4 21.73 -36.41 18.51
N ALA A 5 21.35 -35.21 18.08
CA ALA A 5 21.13 -34.91 16.67
C ALA A 5 22.50 -34.81 15.98
N VAL A 6 22.73 -35.68 14.99
CA VAL A 6 23.90 -35.63 14.11
C VAL A 6 23.69 -34.47 13.14
N ALA A 7 24.51 -33.43 13.27
CA ALA A 7 24.59 -32.35 12.29
C ALA A 7 25.36 -32.85 11.07
N VAL A 8 24.68 -32.97 9.92
CA VAL A 8 25.33 -33.13 8.62
C VAL A 8 25.72 -31.73 8.14
N LEU A 9 27.01 -31.40 8.22
CA LEU A 9 27.55 -30.23 7.54
C LEU A 9 27.64 -30.52 6.04
N LEU A 10 26.72 -29.92 5.27
CA LEU A 10 26.92 -29.70 3.84
C LEU A 10 27.47 -28.28 3.66
N THR A 11 28.76 -28.19 3.37
CA THR A 11 29.39 -26.95 2.91
C THR A 11 29.05 -26.76 1.44
N ALA A 12 28.10 -25.87 1.15
CA ALA A 12 27.91 -25.32 -0.19
C ALA A 12 27.98 -23.79 -0.08
N ALA A 13 28.97 -23.23 -0.76
CA ALA A 13 29.15 -21.81 -0.95
C ALA A 13 28.09 -21.33 -1.94
N ASP A 14 26.95 -20.86 -1.44
CA ASP A 14 26.03 -19.99 -2.17
C ASP A 14 25.35 -19.09 -1.14
N GLY A 15 25.40 -17.78 -1.40
CA GLY A 15 24.86 -16.76 -0.51
C GLY A 15 23.37 -17.00 -0.26
N VAL A 16 23.04 -17.45 0.96
CA VAL A 16 21.69 -17.38 1.47
C VAL A 16 21.37 -15.90 1.64
N LEU A 17 20.68 -15.33 0.65
CA LEU A 17 19.84 -14.17 0.84
C LEU A 17 18.83 -14.56 1.91
N ILE A 18 19.09 -14.18 3.16
CA ILE A 18 18.10 -14.20 4.22
C ILE A 18 17.05 -13.17 3.79
N HIS A 19 16.03 -13.62 3.07
CA HIS A 19 14.78 -12.88 2.95
C HIS A 19 14.26 -12.77 4.38
N MET A 20 14.51 -11.64 5.03
CA MET A 20 13.79 -11.30 6.24
C MET A 20 12.32 -11.25 5.85
N GLN A 21 11.59 -12.31 6.17
CA GLN A 21 10.14 -12.33 6.19
C GLN A 21 9.68 -11.32 7.24
N HIS A 22 9.69 -10.03 6.89
CA HIS A 22 8.70 -9.12 7.44
C HIS A 22 7.35 -9.74 7.08
N ALA A 23 6.51 -9.98 8.08
CA ALA A 23 5.27 -10.74 7.91
C ALA A 23 4.32 -9.97 6.98
N THR A 24 4.45 -10.14 5.66
CA THR A 24 3.66 -9.49 4.59
C THR A 24 2.22 -10.01 4.52
N GLY A 25 1.69 -10.56 5.62
CA GLY A 25 0.42 -11.29 5.66
C GLY A 25 0.42 -12.57 4.80
N GLY A 26 1.59 -13.01 4.29
CA GLY A 26 1.68 -14.12 3.34
C GLY A 26 1.32 -13.74 1.90
N PHE A 27 1.17 -12.44 1.60
CA PHE A 27 0.89 -11.97 0.25
C PHE A 27 2.17 -11.77 -0.57
N SER A 28 2.03 -11.92 -1.89
CA SER A 28 3.05 -11.56 -2.88
C SER A 28 2.71 -10.20 -3.49
N PHE A 29 3.70 -9.30 -3.56
CA PHE A 29 3.54 -7.91 -4.04
C PHE A 29 4.27 -7.65 -5.36
N GLY A 30 4.51 -8.71 -6.12
CA GLY A 30 5.16 -8.62 -7.43
C GLY A 30 6.68 -8.43 -7.36
N ASP A 31 7.28 -8.18 -8.51
CA ASP A 31 8.69 -7.88 -8.66
C ASP A 31 9.01 -6.51 -8.01
N PRO A 32 10.10 -6.38 -7.23
CA PRO A 32 10.49 -5.10 -6.63
C PRO A 32 10.70 -3.95 -7.62
N LYS A 33 10.98 -4.23 -8.91
CA LYS A 33 11.08 -3.23 -9.97
C LYS A 33 9.73 -2.81 -10.55
N CYS A 34 8.65 -3.51 -10.20
CA CYS A 34 7.29 -3.20 -10.62
C CYS A 34 6.30 -3.66 -9.54
N PRO A 35 6.36 -3.06 -8.35
CA PRO A 35 5.58 -3.52 -7.23
C PRO A 35 4.08 -3.33 -7.46
N CYS A 36 3.29 -4.24 -6.91
CA CYS A 36 1.84 -4.07 -6.83
C CYS A 36 1.51 -2.82 -6.01
N VAL A 37 0.53 -2.05 -6.47
CA VAL A 37 0.04 -0.83 -5.80
C VAL A 37 -1.35 -1.00 -5.23
N GLY A 38 -1.73 -0.10 -4.32
CA GLY A 38 -2.94 -0.24 -3.51
C GLY A 38 -2.65 -0.87 -2.16
N MET A 39 -3.71 -1.27 -1.45
CA MET A 39 -3.63 -1.82 -0.10
C MET A 39 -4.18 -3.24 -0.07
N ALA A 40 -3.34 -4.18 0.37
CA ALA A 40 -3.66 -5.59 0.58
C ALA A 40 -4.12 -5.86 2.03
N GLY A 41 -4.83 -6.98 2.23
CA GLY A 41 -5.27 -7.40 3.55
C GLY A 41 -6.48 -6.64 4.10
N LEU A 42 -7.23 -5.99 3.21
CA LEU A 42 -8.48 -5.31 3.56
C LEU A 42 -9.62 -6.33 3.68
N GLU A 43 -10.28 -6.33 4.84
CA GLU A 43 -11.51 -7.08 5.03
C GLU A 43 -12.68 -6.28 4.45
N GLY A 44 -13.53 -6.90 3.63
CA GLY A 44 -14.62 -6.21 2.93
C GLY A 44 -14.73 -6.62 1.47
N LYS A 45 -15.49 -5.85 0.69
CA LYS A 45 -15.78 -6.14 -0.71
C LYS A 45 -15.78 -4.89 -1.57
N THR A 46 -15.36 -5.06 -2.82
CA THR A 46 -15.50 -4.08 -3.90
C THR A 46 -16.36 -4.65 -5.03
N THR A 47 -17.05 -3.77 -5.74
CA THR A 47 -17.85 -4.15 -6.91
C THR A 47 -17.05 -3.89 -8.18
N VAL A 48 -16.76 -4.93 -8.95
CA VAL A 48 -16.06 -4.80 -10.23
C VAL A 48 -17.02 -4.99 -11.41
N ARG A 49 -16.68 -4.40 -12.55
CA ARG A 49 -17.39 -4.57 -13.82
C ARG A 49 -16.80 -5.74 -14.61
N LEU A 50 -17.59 -6.78 -14.87
CA LEU A 50 -17.19 -7.90 -15.73
C LEU A 50 -17.57 -7.66 -17.20
N SER A 51 -18.68 -6.96 -17.43
CA SER A 51 -19.13 -6.53 -18.76
C SER A 51 -19.99 -5.25 -18.64
N PRO A 52 -20.47 -4.63 -19.72
CA PRO A 52 -21.33 -3.44 -19.64
C PRO A 52 -22.56 -3.58 -18.73
N ASN A 53 -23.11 -4.78 -18.60
CA ASN A 53 -24.34 -5.03 -17.85
C ASN A 53 -24.15 -6.03 -16.69
N VAL A 54 -22.90 -6.45 -16.41
CA VAL A 54 -22.61 -7.46 -15.40
C VAL A 54 -21.53 -6.96 -14.47
N THR A 55 -21.84 -6.92 -13.18
CA THR A 55 -20.90 -6.64 -12.09
C THR A 55 -20.77 -7.85 -11.18
N ALA A 56 -19.71 -7.87 -10.36
CA ALA A 56 -19.47 -8.92 -9.38
C ALA A 56 -18.77 -8.36 -8.13
N GLU A 57 -18.95 -9.03 -7.00
CA GLU A 57 -18.24 -8.71 -5.76
C GLU A 57 -16.88 -9.40 -5.71
N TYR A 58 -15.83 -8.62 -5.50
CA TYR A 58 -14.46 -9.06 -5.29
C TYR A 58 -14.00 -8.62 -3.89
N PRO A 59 -12.91 -9.19 -3.34
CA PRO A 59 -12.33 -8.73 -2.08
C PRO A 59 -12.02 -7.23 -2.11
N ALA A 60 -12.14 -6.52 -0.99
CA ALA A 60 -11.83 -5.08 -0.91
C ALA A 60 -10.39 -4.75 -1.35
N ASP A 61 -9.46 -5.70 -1.22
CA ASP A 61 -8.07 -5.57 -1.68
C ASP A 61 -7.85 -5.97 -3.15
N PHE A 62 -8.91 -6.00 -3.97
CA PHE A 62 -8.85 -6.43 -5.36
C PHE A 62 -7.69 -5.79 -6.12
N ALA A 63 -6.84 -6.67 -6.67
CA ALA A 63 -5.67 -6.34 -7.47
C ALA A 63 -4.59 -5.50 -6.76
N ALA A 64 -4.60 -5.40 -5.42
CA ALA A 64 -3.53 -4.76 -4.65
C ALA A 64 -2.31 -5.67 -4.38
N ARG A 65 -2.40 -6.94 -4.78
CA ARG A 65 -1.38 -7.98 -4.61
C ARG A 65 -1.48 -9.00 -5.73
N CYS A 66 -0.46 -9.82 -5.89
CA CYS A 66 -0.49 -10.92 -6.86
C CYS A 66 -1.50 -11.99 -6.42
N ALA A 67 -2.54 -12.18 -7.24
CA ALA A 67 -3.48 -13.28 -7.10
C ALA A 67 -4.18 -13.58 -8.42
N ALA A 68 -4.64 -14.82 -8.59
CA ALA A 68 -5.57 -15.18 -9.65
C ALA A 68 -6.98 -14.69 -9.26
N TRP A 69 -7.23 -13.40 -9.48
CA TRP A 69 -8.43 -12.73 -8.95
C TRP A 69 -9.73 -13.24 -9.55
N ASP A 70 -9.69 -13.74 -10.78
CA ASP A 70 -10.86 -14.18 -11.50
C ASP A 70 -11.21 -15.66 -11.25
N ASP A 71 -10.24 -16.44 -10.77
CA ASP A 71 -10.40 -17.89 -10.61
C ASP A 71 -11.55 -18.24 -9.67
N ALA A 72 -12.46 -19.10 -10.15
CA ALA A 72 -13.68 -19.49 -9.44
C ALA A 72 -14.55 -18.31 -8.97
N ARG A 73 -14.42 -17.13 -9.58
CA ARG A 73 -15.16 -15.90 -9.19
C ARG A 73 -15.84 -15.21 -10.36
N ASN A 74 -15.13 -15.05 -11.49
CA ASN A 74 -15.69 -14.39 -12.66
C ASN A 74 -16.77 -15.28 -13.30
N SER A 75 -18.03 -14.84 -13.17
CA SER A 75 -19.22 -15.60 -13.59
C SER A 75 -19.40 -15.72 -15.10
N LEU A 76 -18.61 -15.00 -15.90
CA LEU A 76 -18.72 -15.04 -17.35
C LEU A 76 -17.90 -16.19 -17.96
N SER A 77 -16.84 -16.64 -17.29
CA SER A 77 -15.86 -17.56 -17.92
C SER A 77 -14.95 -18.35 -16.98
N CYS A 78 -14.95 -18.09 -15.66
CA CYS A 78 -13.99 -18.70 -14.72
C CYS A 78 -14.61 -19.64 -13.68
N LEU A 79 -15.90 -19.94 -13.80
CA LEU A 79 -16.54 -20.97 -12.97
C LEU A 79 -16.27 -22.38 -13.49
N GLU A 80 -16.57 -23.37 -12.68
CA GLU A 80 -16.50 -24.78 -13.07
C GLU A 80 -17.44 -25.04 -14.26
N GLY A 81 -16.93 -25.73 -15.28
CA GLY A 81 -17.67 -26.02 -16.52
C GLY A 81 -17.74 -24.88 -17.54
N GLN A 82 -17.15 -23.71 -17.25
CA GLN A 82 -17.01 -22.62 -18.22
C GLN A 82 -15.70 -22.72 -19.01
N GLU A 83 -15.58 -21.89 -20.06
CA GLU A 83 -14.36 -21.76 -20.87
C GLU A 83 -13.75 -20.36 -20.66
N PRO A 84 -12.48 -20.24 -20.23
CA PRO A 84 -11.54 -21.34 -19.99
C PRO A 84 -11.83 -22.12 -18.68
N GLY A 85 -12.59 -21.53 -17.76
CA GLY A 85 -13.03 -22.18 -16.51
C GLY A 85 -11.98 -22.16 -15.40
N LYS A 86 -12.40 -22.67 -14.23
CA LYS A 86 -11.57 -22.70 -13.02
C LYS A 86 -10.20 -23.35 -13.27
N GLY A 87 -9.13 -22.68 -12.83
CA GLY A 87 -7.75 -23.15 -12.89
C GLY A 87 -7.15 -23.16 -14.30
N LYS A 88 -7.74 -22.45 -15.26
CA LYS A 88 -7.33 -22.48 -16.67
C LYS A 88 -7.30 -21.10 -17.31
N GLY A 89 -6.41 -20.94 -18.30
CA GLY A 89 -6.28 -19.70 -19.06
C GLY A 89 -6.09 -18.50 -18.13
N PHE A 90 -6.60 -17.34 -18.56
CA PHE A 90 -6.50 -16.10 -17.78
C PHE A 90 -7.12 -16.18 -16.37
N CYS A 91 -8.07 -17.11 -16.14
CA CYS A 91 -8.69 -17.28 -14.83
C CYS A 91 -7.66 -17.68 -13.77
N ALA A 92 -6.66 -18.50 -14.13
CA ALA A 92 -5.63 -18.98 -13.21
C ALA A 92 -4.41 -18.05 -13.09
N GLU A 93 -4.34 -16.99 -13.89
CA GLU A 93 -3.14 -16.17 -13.97
C GLU A 93 -3.11 -15.13 -12.86
N PRO A 94 -2.01 -15.04 -12.09
CA PRO A 94 -1.86 -14.01 -11.09
C PRO A 94 -1.49 -12.67 -11.73
N TRP A 95 -2.10 -11.59 -11.23
CA TRP A 95 -1.80 -10.23 -11.64
C TRP A 95 -2.13 -9.23 -10.53
N CYS A 96 -1.70 -7.99 -10.69
CA CYS A 96 -2.07 -6.86 -9.83
C CYS A 96 -2.04 -5.53 -10.58
N PHE A 97 -2.61 -4.49 -9.96
CA PHE A 97 -2.38 -3.11 -10.39
C PHE A 97 -0.97 -2.68 -10.02
N VAL A 98 -0.36 -1.85 -10.87
CA VAL A 98 1.01 -1.34 -10.72
C VAL A 98 1.05 0.15 -11.05
N ASP A 99 2.07 0.84 -10.55
CA ASP A 99 2.41 2.19 -11.00
C ASP A 99 3.25 2.10 -12.27
N PRO A 100 2.77 2.53 -13.44
CA PRO A 100 3.56 2.49 -14.67
C PRO A 100 4.83 3.36 -14.61
N CYS A 101 4.87 4.34 -13.72
CA CYS A 101 6.00 5.25 -13.55
C CYS A 101 7.08 4.68 -12.63
N ASN A 102 6.79 3.57 -11.96
CA ASN A 102 7.71 2.83 -11.10
C ASN A 102 7.66 1.32 -11.43
N CYS A 103 7.47 0.98 -12.71
CA CYS A 103 7.40 -0.39 -13.21
C CYS A 103 8.39 -0.62 -14.36
N GLU A 104 9.56 -1.14 -14.02
CA GLU A 104 10.69 -1.38 -14.91
C GLU A 104 10.90 -2.88 -15.16
N LEU A 105 10.04 -3.46 -15.99
CA LEU A 105 10.15 -4.85 -16.46
C LEU A 105 10.48 -4.91 -17.95
N ASP A 106 10.90 -6.10 -18.40
CA ASP A 106 11.10 -6.42 -19.81
C ASP A 106 9.79 -6.42 -20.61
N GLU A 107 8.67 -6.72 -19.94
CA GLU A 107 7.31 -6.53 -20.43
C GLU A 107 6.67 -5.33 -19.72
N PRO A 108 6.27 -4.27 -20.44
CA PRO A 108 5.71 -3.07 -19.83
C PRO A 108 4.36 -3.35 -19.17
N ALA A 109 3.99 -2.53 -18.19
CA ALA A 109 2.64 -2.54 -17.62
C ALA A 109 1.59 -2.18 -18.69
N THR A 110 0.36 -2.65 -18.49
CA THR A 110 -0.76 -2.45 -19.41
C THR A 110 -1.76 -1.45 -18.84
N LYS A 111 -2.14 -0.44 -19.63
CA LYS A 111 -3.19 0.50 -19.23
C LYS A 111 -4.55 -0.20 -19.18
N ALA A 112 -5.26 -0.08 -18.07
CA ALA A 112 -6.61 -0.60 -17.95
C ALA A 112 -7.56 0.14 -18.91
N PRO A 113 -8.37 -0.58 -19.72
CA PRO A 113 -9.32 0.07 -20.61
C PRO A 113 -10.49 0.69 -19.82
N PRO A 114 -11.20 1.70 -20.36
CA PRO A 114 -12.41 2.26 -19.74
C PRO A 114 -13.56 1.26 -19.56
N THR A 115 -13.47 0.07 -20.16
CA THR A 115 -14.41 -1.03 -19.99
C THR A 115 -13.91 -2.10 -19.00
N GLY A 116 -12.76 -1.87 -18.37
CA GLY A 116 -12.16 -2.79 -17.41
C GLY A 116 -12.90 -2.85 -16.08
N TYR A 117 -12.33 -3.60 -15.14
CA TYR A 117 -12.94 -3.91 -13.84
C TYR A 117 -13.33 -2.68 -13.02
N LEU A 118 -12.46 -1.66 -13.01
CA LEU A 118 -12.64 -0.42 -12.25
C LEU A 118 -12.48 0.78 -13.21
N PRO A 119 -13.52 1.12 -13.98
CA PRO A 119 -13.41 2.08 -15.08
C PRO A 119 -13.08 3.51 -14.62
N GLU A 120 -13.53 3.89 -13.42
CA GLU A 120 -13.26 5.21 -12.80
C GLU A 120 -12.06 5.17 -11.84
N GLY A 121 -11.47 3.99 -11.65
CA GLY A 121 -10.40 3.78 -10.69
C GLY A 121 -9.14 4.56 -11.07
N SER A 122 -8.42 5.05 -10.07
CA SER A 122 -7.13 5.71 -10.29
C SER A 122 -6.15 5.49 -9.15
N TYR A 123 -4.86 5.60 -9.45
CA TYR A 123 -3.76 5.56 -8.50
C TYR A 123 -2.88 6.79 -8.73
N GLN A 124 -2.65 7.57 -7.67
CA GLN A 124 -1.83 8.79 -7.69
C GLN A 124 -2.16 9.75 -8.86
N GLY A 125 -3.44 9.89 -9.19
CA GLY A 125 -3.92 10.80 -10.24
C GLY A 125 -3.77 10.27 -11.67
N HIS A 126 -3.45 8.99 -11.81
CA HIS A 126 -3.37 8.29 -13.09
C HIS A 126 -4.42 7.18 -13.13
N GLY A 127 -5.03 6.95 -14.30
CA GLY A 127 -5.91 5.80 -14.48
C GLY A 127 -5.15 4.50 -14.23
N LEU A 128 -5.85 3.41 -13.89
CA LEU A 128 -5.21 2.17 -13.45
C LEU A 128 -4.37 1.50 -14.55
N TRP A 129 -3.25 0.91 -14.13
CA TRP A 129 -2.39 0.05 -14.94
C TRP A 129 -2.20 -1.28 -14.21
N TYR A 130 -2.05 -2.37 -14.95
CA TYR A 130 -1.85 -3.70 -14.39
C TYR A 130 -0.66 -4.42 -15.03
N SER A 131 -0.15 -5.44 -14.34
CA SER A 131 0.88 -6.31 -14.87
C SER A 131 0.64 -7.76 -14.44
N TYR A 132 0.61 -8.67 -15.43
CA TYR A 132 0.69 -10.11 -15.17
C TYR A 132 2.15 -10.52 -14.92
N LYS A 133 3.09 -9.93 -15.68
CA LYS A 133 4.52 -10.23 -15.61
C LYS A 133 5.10 -10.05 -14.21
N THR A 134 4.75 -8.97 -13.51
CA THR A 134 5.24 -8.72 -12.14
C THR A 134 4.88 -9.85 -11.17
N CYS A 135 3.77 -10.55 -11.44
CA CYS A 135 3.29 -11.66 -10.63
C CYS A 135 3.69 -13.04 -11.16
N GLY A 136 4.51 -13.10 -12.21
CA GLY A 136 4.86 -14.34 -12.92
C GLY A 136 3.69 -14.94 -13.72
N GLY A 137 2.60 -14.21 -13.87
CA GLY A 137 1.45 -14.60 -14.69
C GLY A 137 1.68 -14.32 -16.16
N LYS A 138 0.88 -14.97 -17.01
CA LYS A 138 0.85 -14.78 -18.45
C LYS A 138 -0.21 -13.75 -18.83
N ASP A 139 0.18 -12.72 -19.59
CA ASP A 139 -0.77 -11.75 -20.15
C ASP A 139 -1.49 -12.35 -21.38
N PHE A 140 -2.82 -12.35 -21.35
CA PHE A 140 -3.70 -12.82 -22.44
C PHE A 140 -4.33 -11.67 -23.25
N TRP A 141 -4.11 -10.42 -22.84
CA TRP A 141 -4.79 -9.22 -23.32
C TRP A 141 -3.90 -8.37 -24.23
N MET A 142 -2.58 -8.43 -24.03
CA MET A 142 -1.61 -7.75 -24.89
C MET A 142 -1.12 -8.63 -26.03
N SER A 143 -1.28 -8.17 -27.28
CA SER A 143 -0.55 -8.73 -28.41
C SER A 143 0.92 -8.34 -28.35
N GLU A 144 1.80 -9.16 -28.94
CA GLU A 144 3.24 -8.86 -29.02
C GLU A 144 3.55 -7.51 -29.69
N ASP A 145 2.74 -7.11 -30.66
CA ASP A 145 2.87 -5.79 -31.30
C ASP A 145 2.43 -4.65 -30.37
N ALA A 146 1.42 -4.87 -29.51
CA ALA A 146 1.01 -3.91 -28.49
C ALA A 146 2.12 -3.73 -27.44
N LYS A 147 2.75 -4.84 -27.01
CA LYS A 147 3.90 -4.82 -26.08
C LYS A 147 5.03 -3.97 -26.63
N LYS A 148 5.41 -4.16 -27.90
CA LYS A 148 6.46 -3.35 -28.57
C LYS A 148 6.12 -1.87 -28.66
N LYS A 149 4.86 -1.52 -28.91
CA LYS A 149 4.42 -0.11 -29.03
C LYS A 149 4.30 0.62 -27.71
N GLN A 150 4.17 -0.10 -26.60
CA GLN A 150 4.13 0.45 -25.23
C GLN A 150 5.52 0.51 -24.58
N GLN A 151 6.59 0.21 -25.32
CA GLN A 151 7.96 0.39 -24.83
C GLN A 151 8.29 1.88 -24.70
N GLY A 152 8.69 2.28 -23.49
CA GLY A 152 9.04 3.65 -23.12
C GLY A 152 8.17 4.19 -21.98
N GLU A 153 8.61 5.29 -21.39
CA GLU A 153 7.94 5.93 -20.25
C GLU A 153 6.52 6.42 -20.65
N PRO A 154 5.45 5.99 -19.96
CA PRO A 154 4.10 6.44 -20.25
C PRO A 154 3.93 7.96 -20.09
N LYS A 155 3.12 8.57 -20.96
CA LYS A 155 2.94 10.02 -20.98
C LYS A 155 2.35 10.58 -19.69
N GLU A 156 1.56 9.77 -18.96
CA GLU A 156 1.05 10.13 -17.64
C GLU A 156 2.14 10.44 -16.61
N CYS A 157 3.30 9.78 -16.68
CA CYS A 157 4.39 9.96 -15.72
C CYS A 157 4.99 11.37 -15.73
N LYS A 158 4.72 12.14 -16.79
CA LYS A 158 5.15 13.54 -16.94
C LYS A 158 4.10 14.54 -16.47
N LYS A 159 2.90 14.08 -16.13
CA LYS A 159 1.79 14.94 -15.72
C LYS A 159 1.94 15.29 -14.24
N LYS A 160 1.82 16.58 -13.94
CA LYS A 160 1.72 17.02 -12.56
C LYS A 160 0.43 16.50 -11.93
N VAL A 161 0.58 15.93 -10.75
CA VAL A 161 -0.52 15.40 -9.93
C VAL A 161 -0.90 16.44 -8.89
N ASP A 162 -2.20 16.66 -8.70
CA ASP A 162 -2.71 17.57 -7.67
C ASP A 162 -2.34 17.07 -6.26
N THR A 163 -1.41 17.77 -5.61
CA THR A 163 -0.90 17.43 -4.28
C THR A 163 -1.93 17.63 -3.17
N LYS A 164 -2.99 18.42 -3.40
CA LYS A 164 -4.09 18.56 -2.43
C LYS A 164 -4.98 17.32 -2.39
N LYS A 165 -5.10 16.60 -3.51
CA LYS A 165 -5.86 15.36 -3.60
C LYS A 165 -5.00 14.12 -3.35
N TRP A 166 -3.77 14.09 -3.86
CA TRP A 166 -2.94 12.86 -3.88
C TRP A 166 -1.77 12.89 -2.90
N GLY A 167 -1.82 13.81 -1.95
CA GLY A 167 -0.75 14.02 -0.98
C GLY A 167 0.46 14.73 -1.58
N ASN A 168 1.34 15.18 -0.70
CA ASN A 168 2.59 15.83 -1.04
C ASN A 168 3.46 14.96 -1.96
N GLU A 169 4.23 15.58 -2.86
CA GLU A 169 5.16 14.86 -3.77
C GLU A 169 6.15 13.96 -3.03
N LYS A 170 6.56 14.34 -1.81
CA LYS A 170 7.46 13.55 -0.95
C LYS A 170 6.72 12.60 -0.02
N CYS A 171 5.40 12.46 -0.14
CA CYS A 171 4.59 11.59 0.72
C CYS A 171 3.23 11.34 0.05
N ARG A 172 3.25 10.60 -1.05
CA ARG A 172 2.06 10.34 -1.86
C ARG A 172 1.13 9.35 -1.17
N CYS A 173 -0.17 9.54 -1.40
CA CYS A 173 -1.17 8.57 -1.00
C CYS A 173 -1.04 7.28 -1.82
N ILE A 174 -1.24 6.11 -1.20
CA ILE A 174 -0.97 4.80 -1.81
C ILE A 174 -2.21 3.93 -2.04
N GLY A 175 -3.41 4.44 -1.76
CA GLY A 175 -4.65 3.70 -2.05
C GLY A 175 -5.14 3.92 -3.49
N LEU A 176 -6.08 3.07 -3.90
CA LEU A 176 -6.80 3.21 -5.18
C LEU A 176 -8.06 4.07 -4.96
N ASP A 177 -8.20 5.16 -5.71
CA ASP A 177 -9.34 6.08 -5.64
C ASP A 177 -10.49 5.61 -6.53
N ASN A 178 -11.72 6.02 -6.21
CA ASN A 178 -12.96 5.65 -6.91
C ASN A 178 -13.16 4.12 -6.98
N VAL A 179 -12.76 3.41 -5.94
CA VAL A 179 -13.05 1.98 -5.79
C VAL A 179 -14.39 1.84 -5.07
N PRO A 180 -15.44 1.34 -5.74
CA PRO A 180 -16.74 1.20 -5.11
C PRO A 180 -16.73 0.08 -4.08
N GLY A 181 -17.62 0.16 -3.09
CA GLY A 181 -17.79 -0.85 -2.05
C GLY A 181 -17.30 -0.37 -0.69
N ALA A 182 -16.97 -1.31 0.18
CA ALA A 182 -16.59 -1.02 1.56
C ALA A 182 -15.44 -1.91 2.04
N ALA A 183 -14.59 -1.32 2.87
CA ALA A 183 -13.57 -2.00 3.66
C ALA A 183 -13.85 -1.77 5.16
N ASN A 184 -13.68 -2.80 5.97
CA ASN A 184 -13.81 -2.70 7.41
C ASN A 184 -12.50 -2.19 8.02
N VAL A 185 -12.62 -1.17 8.86
CA VAL A 185 -11.51 -0.68 9.69
C VAL A 185 -11.73 -1.08 11.14
N SER A 186 -10.63 -1.28 11.87
CA SER A 186 -10.64 -1.58 13.30
C SER A 186 -10.66 -0.29 14.13
N ILE A 187 -11.77 -0.05 14.84
CA ILE A 187 -11.93 1.06 15.79
C ILE A 187 -12.31 0.47 17.15
N ALA A 188 -11.43 0.65 18.15
CA ALA A 188 -11.63 0.11 19.50
C ALA A 188 -12.00 -1.39 19.54
N GLY A 189 -11.37 -2.18 18.65
CA GLY A 189 -11.61 -3.63 18.52
C GLY A 189 -12.91 -4.01 17.81
N LYS A 190 -13.63 -3.05 17.22
CA LYS A 190 -14.81 -3.29 16.40
C LYS A 190 -14.50 -3.02 14.93
N GLU A 191 -15.09 -3.82 14.06
CA GLU A 191 -15.09 -3.56 12.62
C GLU A 191 -16.15 -2.50 12.29
N VAL A 192 -15.71 -1.44 11.62
CA VAL A 192 -16.58 -0.35 11.15
C VAL A 192 -16.42 -0.21 9.64
N PRO A 193 -17.51 -0.21 8.86
CA PRO A 193 -17.43 -0.10 7.41
C PRO A 193 -17.06 1.32 7.00
N TYR A 194 -16.02 1.43 6.18
CA TYR A 194 -15.60 2.64 5.48
C TYR A 194 -15.70 2.39 3.96
N PRO A 195 -15.74 3.44 3.12
CA PRO A 195 -15.57 3.29 1.68
C PRO A 195 -14.34 2.44 1.34
N ALA A 196 -14.40 1.61 0.30
CA ALA A 196 -13.28 0.74 -0.09
C ALA A 196 -12.02 1.53 -0.50
N ASP A 197 -12.19 2.79 -0.92
CA ASP A 197 -11.11 3.72 -1.24
C ASP A 197 -10.72 4.64 -0.08
N ALA A 198 -11.18 4.37 1.15
CA ALA A 198 -10.84 5.22 2.29
C ALA A 198 -9.32 5.30 2.51
N GLY A 199 -8.81 6.52 2.58
CA GLY A 199 -7.39 6.82 2.68
C GLY A 199 -6.63 6.73 1.36
N ALA A 200 -7.28 6.53 0.21
CA ALA A 200 -6.63 6.55 -1.10
C ALA A 200 -6.24 7.96 -1.57
N THR A 201 -7.00 8.96 -1.14
CA THR A 201 -6.78 10.37 -1.42
C THR A 201 -6.86 11.18 -0.13
N CYS A 202 -6.40 12.42 -0.19
CA CYS A 202 -6.55 13.39 0.88
C CYS A 202 -8.00 13.84 0.98
N ASP A 203 -8.75 13.19 1.87
CA ASP A 203 -10.15 13.50 2.15
C ASP A 203 -10.44 13.36 3.64
N ILE A 204 -11.58 13.88 4.06
CA ILE A 204 -12.08 13.84 5.44
C ILE A 204 -12.83 12.52 5.65
N TRP A 205 -12.08 11.42 5.64
CA TRP A 205 -12.61 10.06 5.67
C TRP A 205 -13.45 9.76 6.92
N ASP A 206 -13.14 10.38 8.05
CA ASP A 206 -13.82 10.10 9.33
C ASP A 206 -15.11 10.87 9.55
N ALA A 207 -15.32 11.95 8.78
CA ALA A 207 -16.49 12.81 8.96
C ALA A 207 -17.77 11.99 8.87
N LYS A 208 -18.51 11.96 9.98
CA LYS A 208 -19.79 11.25 10.14
C LYS A 208 -19.70 9.72 9.96
N ARG A 209 -18.50 9.13 9.95
CA ARG A 209 -18.27 7.68 9.83
C ARG A 209 -17.67 7.10 11.10
N HIS A 210 -16.64 7.76 11.65
CA HIS A 210 -16.07 7.32 12.90
C HIS A 210 -17.08 7.51 14.04
N PRO A 211 -17.22 6.56 14.99
CA PRO A 211 -18.14 6.69 16.13
C PRO A 211 -17.99 7.99 16.93
N ASP A 212 -16.75 8.44 17.16
CA ASP A 212 -16.48 9.70 17.87
C ASP A 212 -16.85 10.96 17.06
N CYS A 213 -17.04 10.83 15.73
CA CYS A 213 -17.36 11.94 14.83
C CYS A 213 -18.87 12.13 14.63
N THR A 214 -19.72 11.30 15.23
CA THR A 214 -21.19 11.39 15.10
C THR A 214 -21.87 12.15 16.24
N GLY A 215 -21.16 12.51 17.30
CA GLY A 215 -21.71 13.26 18.44
C GLY A 215 -21.81 14.77 18.20
N ASP A 216 -22.43 15.50 19.14
CA ASP A 216 -22.65 16.96 19.06
C ASP A 216 -21.36 17.80 19.13
N LYS A 217 -20.30 17.22 19.70
CA LYS A 217 -18.97 17.86 19.86
C LYS A 217 -17.90 16.93 19.30
N PRO A 218 -17.86 16.74 17.97
CA PRO A 218 -16.89 15.84 17.36
C PRO A 218 -15.47 16.40 17.59
N PRO A 219 -14.47 15.52 17.83
CA PRO A 219 -13.07 15.92 17.88
C PRO A 219 -12.63 16.69 16.63
N GLU A 220 -11.61 17.53 16.77
CA GLU A 220 -11.09 18.36 15.67
C GLU A 220 -10.67 17.52 14.45
N TRP A 221 -10.02 16.38 14.69
CA TRP A 221 -9.52 15.48 13.66
C TRP A 221 -10.60 14.89 12.76
N CYS A 222 -11.87 14.88 13.19
CA CYS A 222 -13.00 14.44 12.37
C CYS A 222 -13.19 15.25 11.08
N LYS A 223 -12.58 16.44 11.00
CA LYS A 223 -12.66 17.35 9.85
C LYS A 223 -11.33 17.51 9.11
N GLN A 224 -10.31 16.75 9.50
CA GLN A 224 -8.96 16.85 8.95
C GLN A 224 -8.78 15.80 7.84
N ALA A 225 -8.19 16.22 6.72
CA ALA A 225 -7.91 15.34 5.60
C ALA A 225 -6.66 14.50 5.88
N TRP A 226 -6.71 13.21 5.53
CA TRP A 226 -5.56 12.30 5.66
C TRP A 226 -5.59 11.25 4.56
N CYS A 227 -4.47 10.56 4.37
CA CYS A 227 -4.42 9.38 3.51
C CYS A 227 -3.39 8.36 4.02
N TYR A 228 -3.46 7.14 3.48
CA TYR A 228 -2.43 6.12 3.70
C TYR A 228 -1.23 6.36 2.82
N VAL A 229 -0.03 6.13 3.34
CA VAL A 229 1.26 6.42 2.71
C VAL A 229 2.25 5.29 2.95
N ASP A 230 3.26 5.17 2.07
CA ASP A 230 4.42 4.29 2.31
C ASP A 230 5.38 4.99 3.30
N PRO A 231 5.74 4.34 4.43
CA PRO A 231 6.62 4.95 5.43
C PRO A 231 8.03 5.24 4.92
N CYS A 232 8.52 4.53 3.90
CA CYS A 232 9.86 4.71 3.36
C CYS A 232 9.92 5.82 2.31
N GLU A 233 8.85 5.98 1.52
CA GLU A 233 8.75 7.04 0.52
C GLU A 233 8.29 8.38 1.11
N CYS A 234 7.59 8.35 2.26
CA CYS A 234 7.13 9.56 2.94
C CYS A 234 8.25 10.29 3.69
N GLN A 235 8.84 11.29 3.04
CA GLN A 235 9.98 12.09 3.50
C GLN A 235 9.58 13.51 3.90
N LEU A 236 8.49 13.65 4.66
CA LEU A 236 8.12 14.91 5.30
C LEU A 236 8.84 15.08 6.65
N GLU A 237 8.95 16.32 7.12
CA GLU A 237 9.47 16.60 8.46
C GLU A 237 8.64 15.90 9.55
N GLU A 238 7.32 15.95 9.40
CA GLU A 238 6.42 15.18 10.23
C GLU A 238 6.31 13.74 9.70
N THR A 239 7.03 12.83 10.34
CA THR A 239 7.03 11.39 9.98
C THR A 239 5.60 10.81 9.97
N PRO A 240 5.28 9.87 9.08
CA PRO A 240 3.96 9.22 9.04
C PRO A 240 3.77 8.28 10.24
N LYS A 241 2.51 7.91 10.53
CA LYS A 241 2.13 7.21 11.77
C LYS A 241 1.60 5.82 11.45
N THR A 242 1.88 4.86 12.32
CA THR A 242 1.37 3.48 12.18
C THR A 242 -0.17 3.48 12.14
N SER A 243 -0.77 2.78 11.17
CA SER A 243 -2.23 2.65 11.11
C SER A 243 -2.81 1.83 12.27
N SER A 244 -3.85 2.36 12.92
CA SER A 244 -4.70 1.57 13.83
C SER A 244 -5.95 1.02 13.16
N TYR A 245 -6.39 1.66 12.08
CA TYR A 245 -7.59 1.26 11.33
C TYR A 245 -7.36 0.01 10.50
N LEU A 246 -6.15 -0.17 9.97
CA LEU A 246 -5.78 -1.32 9.15
C LEU A 246 -4.60 -2.07 9.78
N PRO A 247 -4.79 -2.77 10.92
CA PRO A 247 -3.71 -3.47 11.60
C PRO A 247 -3.10 -4.63 10.78
N LYS A 248 -3.83 -5.11 9.76
CA LYS A 248 -3.37 -6.12 8.79
C LYS A 248 -3.27 -5.56 7.36
N GLY A 249 -3.29 -4.23 7.21
CA GLY A 249 -3.19 -3.57 5.91
C GLY A 249 -1.75 -3.44 5.47
N PHE A 250 -1.48 -3.80 4.22
CA PHE A 250 -0.14 -3.74 3.63
C PHE A 250 -0.14 -2.97 2.31
N GLY A 251 0.86 -2.13 2.08
CA GLY A 251 1.15 -1.51 0.79
C GLY A 251 2.57 -1.86 0.37
N ASN A 252 2.75 -2.40 -0.84
CA ASN A 252 4.05 -2.82 -1.36
C ASN A 252 4.89 -3.62 -0.32
N GLY A 253 4.28 -4.67 0.24
CA GLY A 253 4.92 -5.56 1.22
C GLY A 253 5.14 -5.00 2.62
N LYS A 254 4.75 -3.77 2.91
CA LYS A 254 4.99 -3.09 4.19
C LYS A 254 3.67 -2.72 4.87
N PRO A 255 3.57 -2.75 6.21
CA PRO A 255 2.41 -2.20 6.91
C PRO A 255 2.11 -0.77 6.47
N VAL A 256 0.83 -0.45 6.25
CA VAL A 256 0.43 0.90 5.83
C VAL A 256 0.52 1.90 6.99
N TYR A 257 1.00 3.09 6.68
CA TYR A 257 1.03 4.23 7.59
C TYR A 257 0.01 5.27 7.13
N PHE A 258 -0.43 6.16 8.02
CA PHE A 258 -1.25 7.31 7.65
C PHE A 258 -0.50 8.62 7.87
N SER A 259 -0.91 9.66 7.16
CA SER A 259 -0.36 11.01 7.31
C SER A 259 -1.39 12.09 7.05
N TYR A 260 -1.63 12.94 8.06
CA TYR A 260 -2.34 14.22 7.90
C TYR A 260 -1.45 15.26 7.22
N ALA A 261 -0.15 15.26 7.53
CA ALA A 261 0.83 16.18 6.95
C ALA A 261 0.99 16.00 5.42
N ALA A 262 0.83 14.77 4.91
CA ALA A 262 0.76 14.50 3.48
C ALA A 262 -0.33 15.33 2.79
N CYS A 263 -1.44 15.55 3.49
CA CYS A 263 -2.61 16.29 3.04
C CYS A 263 -2.61 17.75 3.47
N GLY A 264 -1.51 18.25 4.06
CA GLY A 264 -1.38 19.62 4.56
C GLY A 264 -2.27 19.92 5.77
N ALA A 265 -2.74 18.90 6.49
CA ALA A 265 -3.53 19.03 7.70
C ALA A 265 -2.68 18.82 8.95
N ASP A 266 -3.08 19.45 10.05
CA ASP A 266 -2.58 19.13 11.38
C ASP A 266 -3.00 17.71 11.78
N ASP A 267 -2.17 17.02 12.56
CA ASP A 267 -2.49 15.69 13.09
C ASP A 267 -3.10 15.78 14.51
N ALA A 268 -4.34 16.23 14.63
CA ALA A 268 -5.02 16.29 15.93
C ALA A 268 -5.40 14.90 16.46
N PHE A 269 -5.54 13.90 15.58
CA PHE A 269 -5.84 12.52 15.95
C PHE A 269 -4.69 11.93 16.77
N THR A 270 -3.47 11.96 16.23
CA THR A 270 -2.28 11.44 16.91
C THR A 270 -1.97 12.22 18.18
N LYS A 271 -2.10 13.56 18.16
CA LYS A 271 -1.93 14.40 19.37
C LYS A 271 -2.83 13.94 20.53
N SER A 272 -4.04 13.48 20.24
CA SER A 272 -5.00 13.01 21.24
C SER A 272 -4.85 11.52 21.63
N ASN A 273 -4.01 10.75 20.93
CA ASN A 273 -3.89 9.31 21.13
C ASN A 273 -2.71 8.92 22.04
N PRO A 274 -2.94 8.54 23.31
CA PRO A 274 -1.86 8.24 24.26
C PRO A 274 -1.04 6.99 23.89
N THR A 275 -1.53 6.15 22.98
CA THR A 275 -0.85 4.92 22.52
C THR A 275 -0.12 5.08 21.18
N ALA A 276 -0.14 6.28 20.59
CA ALA A 276 0.68 6.57 19.43
C ALA A 276 2.17 6.47 19.78
N CYS A 277 2.99 5.94 18.87
CA CYS A 277 4.44 5.78 19.10
C CYS A 277 5.07 7.12 19.49
N VAL A 278 4.81 8.18 18.73
CA VAL A 278 5.38 9.52 18.95
C VAL A 278 5.02 10.16 20.30
N ASN A 279 3.98 9.66 20.99
CA ASN A 279 3.57 10.12 22.31
C ASN A 279 4.25 9.36 23.46
N GLN A 280 5.04 8.31 23.17
CA GLN A 280 5.79 7.57 24.18
C GLN A 280 7.06 8.32 24.57
N LYS A 281 7.15 8.70 25.86
CA LYS A 281 8.22 9.55 26.41
C LYS A 281 9.51 8.79 26.79
N SER A 282 9.53 7.46 26.68
CA SER A 282 10.68 6.66 27.06
C SER A 282 10.81 5.41 26.20
N SER A 283 12.04 4.93 26.03
CA SER A 283 12.34 3.68 25.35
C SER A 283 11.54 2.52 25.95
N GLY A 284 11.48 2.41 27.28
CA GLY A 284 10.75 1.33 27.95
C GLY A 284 9.23 1.34 27.75
N ASN A 285 8.62 2.50 27.47
CA ASN A 285 7.21 2.55 27.06
C ASN A 285 7.05 2.24 25.58
N CYS A 286 7.98 2.74 24.75
CA CYS A 286 7.99 2.51 23.31
C CYS A 286 8.05 1.02 22.97
N THR A 287 9.00 0.29 23.57
CA THR A 287 9.26 -1.14 23.27
C THR A 287 8.16 -2.08 23.77
N LYS A 288 7.17 -1.58 24.52
CA LYS A 288 5.97 -2.35 24.90
C LYS A 288 4.90 -2.36 23.80
N LEU A 289 5.00 -1.44 22.84
CA LEU A 289 4.08 -1.36 21.72
C LEU A 289 4.71 -2.06 20.51
N GLU A 290 4.13 -3.18 20.07
CA GLU A 290 4.71 -4.05 19.03
C GLU A 290 4.99 -3.33 17.71
N LYS A 291 4.20 -2.28 17.39
CA LYS A 291 4.31 -1.48 16.18
C LYS A 291 5.32 -0.32 16.28
N CYS A 292 5.97 -0.14 17.41
CA CYS A 292 6.85 1.00 17.67
C CYS A 292 8.30 0.56 17.88
N ALA A 293 9.23 1.44 17.51
CA ALA A 293 10.66 1.28 17.78
C ALA A 293 11.23 2.59 18.33
N TRP A 294 12.23 2.47 19.22
CA TRP A 294 12.93 3.61 19.79
C TRP A 294 14.15 3.94 18.93
N ALA A 295 14.22 5.15 18.38
CA ALA A 295 15.32 5.63 17.56
C ALA A 295 15.54 7.13 17.79
N GLU A 296 16.80 7.55 17.88
CA GLU A 296 17.19 8.96 18.05
C GLU A 296 16.43 9.68 19.19
N GLU A 297 16.35 9.02 20.34
CA GLU A 297 15.65 9.52 21.54
C GLU A 297 14.14 9.78 21.36
N LYS A 298 13.55 9.22 20.29
CA LYS A 298 12.14 9.31 19.98
C LYS A 298 11.55 7.92 19.76
N CYS A 299 10.26 7.79 20.00
CA CYS A 299 9.51 6.59 19.67
C CYS A 299 8.78 6.80 18.34
N VAL A 300 9.08 5.98 17.35
CA VAL A 300 8.52 6.05 16.00
C VAL A 300 7.92 4.72 15.61
N GLY A 301 7.25 4.66 14.46
CA GLY A 301 6.81 3.38 13.90
C GLY A 301 8.00 2.48 13.57
N LYS A 302 7.85 1.17 13.80
CA LYS A 302 8.93 0.19 13.71
C LYS A 302 9.58 0.11 12.32
N GLU A 303 8.78 0.14 11.27
CA GLU A 303 9.24 0.06 9.88
C GLU A 303 10.14 1.23 9.48
N LEU A 304 9.91 2.42 10.06
CA LEU A 304 10.77 3.59 9.83
C LEU A 304 12.22 3.35 10.31
N VAL A 305 12.40 2.46 11.27
CA VAL A 305 13.72 2.13 11.84
C VAL A 305 14.30 0.90 11.16
N GLU A 306 13.52 -0.17 11.07
CA GLU A 306 14.01 -1.50 10.70
C GLU A 306 14.00 -1.76 9.18
N VAL A 307 13.11 -1.09 8.44
CA VAL A 307 12.93 -1.33 7.00
C VAL A 307 13.44 -0.17 6.16
N CYS A 308 13.04 1.06 6.52
CA CYS A 308 13.33 2.24 5.71
C CYS A 308 14.76 2.80 5.91
N GLY A 309 15.58 2.15 6.75
CA GLY A 309 16.97 2.53 6.97
C GLY A 309 17.22 3.56 8.09
N GLY A 310 16.35 3.64 9.09
CA GLY A 310 16.56 4.42 10.32
C GLY A 310 16.11 5.87 10.23
N ALA A 311 15.06 6.21 11.00
CA ALA A 311 14.64 7.53 11.46
C ALA A 311 14.87 8.71 10.48
N GLY A 312 13.78 9.19 9.87
CA GLY A 312 13.66 10.51 9.25
C GLY A 312 14.94 11.17 8.76
N ARG A 313 15.18 11.17 7.45
CA ARG A 313 16.07 12.15 6.80
C ARG A 313 15.49 13.57 6.89
N ALA A 314 15.22 14.05 8.10
CA ALA A 314 15.09 15.43 8.48
C ALA A 314 16.37 15.87 9.21
N ALA A 315 17.54 15.65 8.59
CA ALA A 315 18.80 16.28 8.99
C ALA A 315 19.90 16.18 7.91
N ALA A 316 19.57 16.39 6.64
CA ALA A 316 20.60 16.75 5.65
C ALA A 316 20.98 18.25 5.68
N SER A 317 20.71 18.95 6.80
CA SER A 317 20.99 20.39 6.95
C SER A 317 21.87 20.75 8.17
N LEU A 318 22.63 19.81 8.75
CA LEU A 318 23.59 20.11 9.82
C LEU A 318 25.05 19.72 9.54
N LEU A 319 25.40 19.36 8.30
CA LEU A 319 26.79 19.20 7.85
C LEU A 319 27.27 20.32 6.91
N ALA A 320 26.42 21.30 6.57
CA ALA A 320 26.80 22.48 5.80
C ALA A 320 27.24 23.68 6.67
N LEU A 321 27.08 23.64 8.00
CA LEU A 321 27.43 24.74 8.91
C LEU A 321 28.74 24.55 9.68
N LEU A 322 29.43 23.42 9.53
CA LEU A 322 30.79 23.22 10.06
C LEU A 322 31.89 23.45 9.01
N ALA A 323 31.52 23.72 7.75
CA ALA A 323 32.47 24.06 6.68
C ALA A 323 32.71 25.57 6.51
N LEU A 324 32.02 26.44 7.25
CA LEU A 324 32.19 27.90 7.19
C LEU A 324 32.86 28.54 8.43
N SER A 325 33.22 27.75 9.44
CA SER A 325 34.05 28.22 10.56
C SER A 325 35.53 27.78 10.46
N ALA A 326 35.91 27.13 9.36
CA ALA A 326 37.30 26.74 9.06
C ALA A 326 37.98 27.64 7.99
N LEU A 327 37.40 28.80 7.71
CA LEU A 327 38.05 29.86 6.93
C LEU A 327 38.06 31.13 7.79
N ALA A 328 38.98 31.13 8.75
CA ALA A 328 39.67 32.35 9.17
C ALA A 328 40.52 32.90 8.01
#